data_AF-A0A346N181-F1
#
_entry.id   AF-A0A346N181-F1
#
_cell.length_a   1.000
_cell.length_b   1.000
_cell.length_c   1.000
_cell.angle_alpha   90.00
_cell.angle_beta   90.00
_cell.angle_gamma   90.00
#
_symmetry.space_group_name_H-M   'P 1'
#
loop_
_entity.id
_entity.type
_entity.pdbx_description
1 polymer ?
#
loop_
_entity_poly.entity_id
_entity_poly.type
_entity_poly.pdbx_seq_one_letter_code
_entity_poly.pdbx_strand_id
1 'polypeptide(L)'
;MSTGPQRWAMLLRRYGRKPGPHGLLGPGVLLHGFGARGRLHLRLWWRSGPRLPRLLWLLGESWLWLRWSGLHAWRQSYQAAGSLSREAGGAGAGPLPREFFRLLRLALWWGIPPFEARRLGVHHRPGTALDYVYDLEAGAWSRLCSPGPEAERSRRLLADKIRCAEVLRAEGIPTVETLHCLPRHDGAALDPCLGRGQQAWFCKARAGHAGLGAFAVWREGDSLRGKGFDGRPLVDAAAVAQAWQALLERGDALVQPALRNHRGLGALCDSEEAITLRLFTRGGGGPAWFAMLEIPAPEPPGGKAGHSYVILPLDEQGCPQPRRPEDLPPAARAAQTEVCARLPQGFRVPHWEEVLDQSRHAQSLVPGLWAAAWDWVITPEGPVLLEGNAGFGLSMLQAVRGGLLATGGGIGR
;
A
#
# COMPACT_ATOMS: atom_id res chain seq x y z
N MET A 1 6.70 -29.68 -12.88
CA MET A 1 7.65 -29.41 -11.78
C MET A 1 8.94 -28.86 -12.39
N SER A 2 9.45 -27.70 -11.95
CA SER A 2 10.70 -27.16 -12.51
C SER A 2 11.90 -28.05 -12.14
N THR A 3 12.81 -28.23 -13.09
CA THR A 3 14.05 -29.00 -12.89
C THR A 3 14.96 -28.30 -11.87
N GLY A 4 15.82 -29.06 -11.18
CA GLY A 4 16.79 -28.51 -10.21
C GLY A 4 17.57 -27.29 -10.71
N PRO A 5 18.11 -27.29 -11.94
CA PRO A 5 18.84 -26.15 -12.50
C PRO A 5 17.98 -24.87 -12.66
N GLN A 6 16.72 -25.01 -13.08
CA GLN A 6 15.81 -23.86 -13.24
C GLN A 6 15.48 -23.19 -11.89
N ARG A 7 15.36 -23.99 -10.82
CA ARG A 7 15.17 -23.46 -9.46
C ARG A 7 16.37 -22.65 -8.99
N TRP A 8 17.58 -23.12 -9.26
CA TRP A 8 18.81 -22.41 -8.90
C TRP A 8 18.97 -21.10 -9.68
N ALA A 9 18.76 -21.11 -10.99
CA ALA A 9 18.79 -19.89 -11.80
C ALA A 9 17.77 -18.84 -11.32
N MET A 10 16.56 -19.28 -10.97
CA MET A 10 15.52 -18.40 -10.42
C MET A 10 15.93 -17.81 -9.06
N LEU A 11 16.52 -18.61 -8.18
CA LEU A 11 17.04 -18.15 -6.90
C LEU A 11 18.17 -17.13 -7.09
N LEU A 12 19.17 -17.43 -7.91
CA LEU A 12 20.28 -16.52 -8.20
C LEU A 12 19.77 -15.20 -8.81
N ARG A 13 18.82 -15.26 -9.74
CA ARG A 13 18.19 -14.07 -10.31
C ARG A 13 17.44 -13.25 -9.26
N ARG A 14 16.73 -13.91 -8.34
CA ARG A 14 15.99 -13.27 -7.24
C ARG A 14 16.95 -12.57 -6.27
N TYR A 15 18.00 -13.25 -5.82
CA TYR A 15 19.01 -12.69 -4.92
C TYR A 15 19.89 -11.63 -5.62
N GLY A 16 20.14 -11.78 -6.93
CA GLY A 16 20.86 -10.80 -7.73
C GLY A 16 20.13 -9.46 -7.84
N ARG A 17 18.81 -9.48 -8.01
CA ARG A 17 17.97 -8.29 -8.19
C ARG A 17 17.52 -7.63 -6.89
N LYS A 18 17.59 -8.34 -5.75
CA LYS A 18 17.12 -7.79 -4.48
C LYS A 18 18.13 -6.76 -3.95
N PRO A 19 17.69 -5.55 -3.54
CA PRO A 19 18.60 -4.50 -3.11
C PRO A 19 19.18 -4.72 -1.71
N GLY A 20 18.54 -5.53 -0.85
CA GLY A 20 18.97 -5.75 0.53
C GLY A 20 18.38 -7.02 1.19
N PRO A 21 18.68 -7.26 2.48
CA PRO A 21 18.27 -8.46 3.22
C PRO A 21 16.74 -8.60 3.37
N HIS A 22 16.24 -9.74 3.83
CA HIS A 22 14.80 -10.01 4.02
C HIS A 22 14.21 -9.47 5.34
N GLY A 23 14.88 -8.56 6.02
CA GLY A 23 14.43 -7.96 7.27
C GLY A 23 15.52 -7.09 7.89
N LEU A 24 15.35 -6.70 9.14
CA LEU A 24 16.38 -5.96 9.85
C LEU A 24 17.54 -6.89 10.19
N LEU A 25 18.70 -6.63 9.59
CA LEU A 25 19.92 -7.38 9.82
C LEU A 25 21.09 -6.38 9.91
N GLY A 26 21.52 -6.10 11.13
CA GLY A 26 22.65 -5.22 11.40
C GLY A 26 23.13 -5.37 12.84
N PRO A 27 24.32 -4.84 13.18
CA PRO A 27 24.88 -4.95 14.51
C PRO A 27 23.94 -4.43 15.60
N GLY A 28 23.18 -3.38 15.33
CA GLY A 28 22.20 -2.82 16.25
C GLY A 28 21.12 -3.81 16.65
N VAL A 29 20.57 -4.55 15.69
CA VAL A 29 19.53 -5.56 15.94
C VAL A 29 20.09 -6.71 16.77
N LEU A 30 21.33 -7.14 16.51
CA LEU A 30 21.96 -8.24 17.25
C LEU A 30 22.30 -7.83 18.68
N LEU A 31 22.88 -6.65 18.87
CA LEU A 31 23.28 -6.14 20.18
C LEU A 31 22.07 -5.76 21.06
N HIS A 32 21.01 -5.22 20.46
CA HIS A 32 19.77 -4.88 21.15
C HIS A 32 18.72 -5.99 21.07
N GLY A 33 19.08 -7.13 20.48
CA GLY A 33 18.22 -8.29 20.24
C GLY A 33 17.72 -8.96 21.51
N PHE A 34 18.28 -8.60 22.67
CA PHE A 34 17.86 -9.10 23.98
C PHE A 34 16.56 -8.46 24.50
N GLY A 35 16.05 -7.42 23.86
CA GLY A 35 14.71 -6.87 24.12
C GLY A 35 13.59 -7.66 23.41
N ALA A 36 12.34 -7.52 23.88
CA ALA A 36 11.19 -8.18 23.26
C ALA A 36 10.99 -7.79 21.78
N ARG A 37 11.16 -6.50 21.45
CA ARG A 37 11.07 -5.98 20.07
C ARG A 37 12.20 -6.51 19.19
N GLY A 38 13.45 -6.51 19.69
CA GLY A 38 14.60 -7.08 18.99
C GLY A 38 14.42 -8.57 18.65
N ARG A 39 13.97 -9.37 19.63
CA ARG A 39 13.63 -10.79 19.39
C ARG A 39 12.55 -10.98 18.33
N LEU A 40 11.56 -10.11 18.30
CA LEU A 40 10.50 -10.15 17.29
C LEU A 40 11.06 -9.89 15.88
N HIS A 41 11.89 -8.85 15.69
CA HIS A 41 12.55 -8.58 14.41
C HIS A 41 13.42 -9.76 13.94
N LEU A 42 14.21 -10.35 14.84
CA LEU A 42 15.00 -11.54 14.53
C LEU A 42 14.10 -12.72 14.11
N ARG A 43 12.95 -12.89 14.77
CA ARG A 43 11.95 -13.91 14.40
C ARG A 43 11.32 -13.64 13.04
N LEU A 44 11.03 -12.38 12.71
CA LEU A 44 10.51 -11.97 11.41
C LEU A 44 11.52 -12.23 10.30
N TRP A 45 12.79 -11.84 10.51
CA TRP A 45 13.90 -12.14 9.62
C TRP A 45 14.03 -13.66 9.40
N TRP A 46 14.03 -14.46 10.47
CA TRP A 46 14.10 -15.93 10.34
C TRP A 46 12.94 -16.54 9.55
N ARG A 47 11.77 -15.90 9.56
CA ARG A 47 10.53 -16.35 8.87
C ARG A 47 10.32 -15.72 7.49
N SER A 48 11.11 -14.74 7.10
CA SER A 48 10.99 -14.07 5.80
C SER A 48 11.67 -14.86 4.68
N GLY A 49 12.57 -15.78 5.03
CA GLY A 49 13.28 -16.62 4.09
C GLY A 49 12.39 -17.53 3.23
N PRO A 50 12.78 -17.79 1.97
CA PRO A 50 12.19 -18.86 1.16
C PRO A 50 12.31 -20.23 1.86
N ARG A 51 11.60 -21.25 1.35
CA ARG A 51 11.72 -22.66 1.79
C ARG A 51 13.07 -23.28 1.38
N LEU A 52 14.19 -22.61 1.66
CA LEU A 52 15.54 -23.10 1.46
C LEU A 52 16.05 -23.77 2.74
N PRO A 53 17.01 -24.72 2.61
CA PRO A 53 17.80 -25.16 3.75
C PRO A 53 18.42 -23.97 4.47
N ARG A 54 18.40 -23.99 5.81
CA ARG A 54 18.75 -22.82 6.64
C ARG A 54 20.17 -22.31 6.40
N LEU A 55 21.12 -23.21 6.20
CA LEU A 55 22.50 -22.84 5.88
C LEU A 55 22.59 -22.05 4.57
N LEU A 56 21.94 -22.52 3.51
CA LEU A 56 21.91 -21.83 2.21
C LEU A 56 21.19 -20.47 2.30
N TRP A 57 20.12 -20.41 3.08
CA TRP A 57 19.43 -19.15 3.32
C TRP A 57 20.33 -18.15 4.05
N LEU A 58 21.07 -18.57 5.08
CA LEU A 58 22.04 -17.74 5.79
C LEU A 58 23.14 -17.22 4.87
N LEU A 59 23.73 -18.09 4.02
CA LEU A 59 24.72 -17.65 3.03
C LEU A 59 24.14 -16.60 2.06
N GLY A 60 22.90 -16.80 1.62
CA GLY A 60 22.18 -15.83 0.79
C GLY A 60 21.93 -14.50 1.49
N GLU A 61 21.52 -14.51 2.77
CA GLU A 61 21.34 -13.30 3.57
C GLU A 61 22.66 -12.58 3.83
N SER A 62 23.74 -13.31 4.15
CA SER A 62 25.07 -12.73 4.32
C SER A 62 25.54 -12.04 3.04
N TRP A 63 25.34 -12.66 1.88
CA TRP A 63 25.64 -12.04 0.59
C TRP A 63 24.82 -10.76 0.33
N LEU A 64 23.51 -10.81 0.59
CA LEU A 64 22.64 -9.62 0.45
C LEU A 64 23.06 -8.50 1.40
N TRP A 65 23.44 -8.85 2.63
CA TRP A 65 23.91 -7.90 3.63
C TRP A 65 25.24 -7.25 3.21
N LEU A 66 26.20 -8.03 2.70
CA LEU A 66 27.47 -7.49 2.21
C LEU A 66 27.25 -6.51 1.04
N ARG A 67 26.41 -6.87 0.07
CA ARG A 67 26.04 -5.96 -1.04
C ARG A 67 25.31 -4.71 -0.57
N TRP A 68 24.41 -4.87 0.40
CA TRP A 68 23.72 -3.75 1.02
C TRP A 68 24.70 -2.79 1.68
N SER A 69 25.51 -3.30 2.61
CA SER A 69 26.45 -2.53 3.40
C SER A 69 27.59 -1.92 2.59
N GLY A 70 28.04 -2.59 1.52
CA GLY A 70 29.12 -2.11 0.67
C GLY A 70 28.70 -1.10 -0.40
N LEU A 71 27.46 -1.18 -0.91
CA LEU A 71 27.06 -0.42 -2.10
C LEU A 71 25.68 0.24 -1.96
N HIS A 72 24.63 -0.57 -1.73
CA HIS A 72 23.26 -0.08 -1.86
C HIS A 72 22.86 0.87 -0.74
N ALA A 73 23.27 0.62 0.51
CA ALA A 73 23.00 1.49 1.66
C ALA A 73 23.56 2.90 1.42
N TRP A 74 24.81 3.00 0.96
CA TRP A 74 25.46 4.27 0.63
C TRP A 74 24.71 5.04 -0.44
N ARG A 75 24.45 4.39 -1.58
CA ARG A 75 23.73 5.03 -2.69
C ARG A 75 22.33 5.48 -2.28
N GLN A 76 21.56 4.63 -1.60
CA GLN A 76 20.20 4.97 -1.19
C GLN A 76 20.18 6.07 -0.12
N SER A 77 21.10 6.08 0.83
CA SER A 77 21.21 7.15 1.83
C SER A 77 21.53 8.48 1.18
N TYR A 78 22.43 8.50 0.19
CA TYR A 78 22.75 9.72 -0.56
C TYR A 78 21.53 10.25 -1.32
N GLN A 79 20.83 9.36 -2.04
CA GLN A 79 19.62 9.73 -2.78
C GLN A 79 18.49 10.23 -1.86
N ALA A 80 18.27 9.56 -0.73
CA ALA A 80 17.25 9.93 0.24
C ALA A 80 17.58 11.28 0.92
N ALA A 81 18.84 11.50 1.30
CA ALA A 81 19.31 12.78 1.84
C ALA A 81 19.20 13.92 0.81
N GLY A 82 19.58 13.68 -0.44
CA GLY A 82 19.44 14.66 -1.52
C GLY A 82 17.99 15.02 -1.83
N SER A 83 17.07 14.06 -1.69
CA SER A 83 15.62 14.35 -1.78
C SER A 83 15.14 15.24 -0.63
N LEU A 84 15.60 14.99 0.61
CA LEU A 84 15.26 15.84 1.77
C LEU A 84 15.75 17.28 1.59
N SER A 85 17.00 17.45 1.16
CA SER A 85 17.57 18.78 0.94
C SER A 85 16.82 19.56 -0.15
N ARG A 86 16.39 18.89 -1.23
CA ARG A 86 15.59 19.52 -2.29
C ARG A 86 14.20 19.92 -1.81
N GLU A 87 13.53 19.05 -1.06
CA GLU A 87 12.17 19.32 -0.58
C GLU A 87 12.10 20.41 0.48
N ALA A 88 13.12 20.55 1.32
CA ALA A 88 13.15 21.56 2.36
C ALA A 88 13.42 22.99 1.85
N GLY A 89 13.66 23.18 0.54
CA GLY A 89 13.89 24.50 -0.07
C GLY A 89 15.03 25.30 0.59
N GLY A 90 15.98 24.62 1.24
CA GLY A 90 17.08 25.24 2.00
C GLY A 90 16.73 25.76 3.41
N ALA A 91 15.45 25.93 3.77
CA ALA A 91 15.06 26.63 5.01
C ALA A 91 14.91 25.73 6.26
N GLY A 92 15.10 24.42 6.14
CA GLY A 92 14.92 23.50 7.28
C GLY A 92 15.63 22.15 7.20
N ALA A 93 16.29 21.83 6.07
CA ALA A 93 17.11 20.62 6.01
C ALA A 93 18.45 20.89 6.68
N GLY A 94 18.88 19.98 7.55
CA GLY A 94 20.26 19.94 7.99
C GLY A 94 21.22 19.81 6.79
N PRO A 95 22.51 20.12 6.95
CA PRO A 95 23.50 19.95 5.90
C PRO A 95 23.41 18.55 5.30
N LEU A 96 23.45 18.44 3.96
CA LEU A 96 23.35 17.16 3.25
C LEU A 96 24.25 16.05 3.84
N PRO A 97 25.52 16.31 4.21
CA PRO A 97 26.36 15.30 4.85
C PRO A 97 25.77 14.77 6.17
N ARG A 98 25.16 15.63 6.98
CA ARG A 98 24.56 15.26 8.26
C ARG A 98 23.37 14.32 8.06
N GLU A 99 22.46 14.65 7.15
CA GLU A 99 21.30 13.79 6.83
C GLU A 99 21.76 12.47 6.19
N PHE A 100 22.76 12.53 5.31
CA PHE A 100 23.37 11.35 4.72
C PHE A 100 23.91 10.38 5.76
N PHE A 101 24.77 10.85 6.68
CA PHE A 101 25.36 9.98 7.71
C PHE A 101 24.33 9.47 8.72
N ARG A 102 23.30 10.27 9.03
CA ARG A 102 22.18 9.84 9.88
C ARG A 102 21.42 8.68 9.25
N LEU A 103 21.05 8.78 7.98
CA LEU A 103 20.36 7.72 7.24
C LEU A 103 21.26 6.51 7.02
N LEU A 104 22.53 6.73 6.69
CA LEU A 104 23.52 5.66 6.51
C LEU A 104 23.72 4.88 7.81
N ARG A 105 23.79 5.55 8.96
CA ARG A 105 23.86 4.87 10.26
C ARG A 105 22.68 3.95 10.47
N LEU A 106 21.45 4.37 10.17
CA LEU A 106 20.26 3.50 10.29
C LEU A 106 20.33 2.32 9.33
N ALA A 107 20.75 2.57 8.09
CA ALA A 107 20.87 1.54 7.07
C ALA A 107 21.93 0.48 7.39
N LEU A 108 23.08 0.87 7.93
CA LEU A 108 24.16 -0.06 8.28
C LEU A 108 23.97 -0.69 9.66
N TRP A 109 23.52 0.08 10.65
CA TRP A 109 23.40 -0.39 12.03
C TRP A 109 22.15 -1.25 12.24
N TRP A 110 21.01 -0.85 11.67
CA TRP A 110 19.74 -1.55 11.85
C TRP A 110 19.29 -2.34 10.61
N GLY A 111 19.87 -2.07 9.44
CA GLY A 111 19.38 -2.66 8.18
C GLY A 111 18.12 -1.98 7.63
N ILE A 112 17.81 -0.75 8.09
CA ILE A 112 16.59 -0.04 7.69
C ILE A 112 16.80 0.68 6.34
N PRO A 113 15.93 0.48 5.32
CA PRO A 113 16.03 1.22 4.07
C PRO A 113 15.90 2.74 4.28
N PRO A 114 16.79 3.58 3.72
CA PRO A 114 16.80 5.04 3.97
C PRO A 114 15.49 5.76 3.65
N PHE A 115 14.85 5.41 2.52
CA PHE A 115 13.56 6.00 2.15
C PHE A 115 12.44 5.64 3.13
N GLU A 116 12.51 4.46 3.73
CA GLU A 116 11.54 4.00 4.71
C GLU A 116 11.79 4.64 6.09
N ALA A 117 13.06 4.73 6.53
CA ALA A 117 13.45 5.49 7.73
C ALA A 117 13.00 6.95 7.65
N ARG A 118 13.02 7.51 6.44
CA ARG A 118 12.52 8.84 6.16
C ARG A 118 10.99 8.91 6.26
N ARG A 119 10.29 8.06 5.51
CA ARG A 119 8.82 7.99 5.48
C ARG A 119 8.20 7.81 6.87
N LEU A 120 8.85 7.03 7.73
CA LEU A 120 8.40 6.74 9.10
C LEU A 120 8.96 7.73 10.15
N GLY A 121 9.78 8.70 9.75
CA GLY A 121 10.37 9.68 10.66
C GLY A 121 11.40 9.11 11.65
N VAL A 122 11.85 7.86 11.47
CA VAL A 122 12.79 7.16 12.36
C VAL A 122 14.15 7.86 12.41
N HIS A 123 14.54 8.53 11.34
CA HIS A 123 15.79 9.30 11.31
C HIS A 123 15.83 10.46 12.31
N HIS A 124 14.70 11.09 12.63
CA HIS A 124 14.63 12.09 13.69
C HIS A 124 14.57 11.46 15.10
N ARG A 125 14.14 10.21 15.20
CA ARG A 125 13.93 9.47 16.46
C ARG A 125 14.54 8.07 16.38
N PRO A 126 15.87 7.93 16.27
CA PRO A 126 16.50 6.62 16.04
C PRO A 126 16.25 5.60 17.15
N GLY A 127 15.89 6.05 18.36
CA GLY A 127 15.51 5.18 19.48
C GLY A 127 14.20 4.41 19.26
N THR A 128 13.34 4.83 18.32
CA THR A 128 12.08 4.14 17.99
C THR A 128 12.23 3.16 16.83
N ALA A 129 13.45 2.90 16.34
CA ALA A 129 13.69 2.04 15.18
C ALA A 129 13.03 0.66 15.30
N LEU A 130 13.03 0.05 16.49
CA LEU A 130 12.43 -1.27 16.71
C LEU A 130 10.92 -1.22 17.00
N ASP A 131 10.30 -0.04 16.91
CA ASP A 131 8.86 0.12 17.12
C ASP A 131 8.08 -0.13 15.82
N TYR A 132 8.76 -0.19 14.68
CA TYR A 132 8.14 -0.27 13.35
C TYR A 132 8.38 -1.62 12.72
N VAL A 133 7.38 -2.15 12.00
CA VAL A 133 7.54 -3.29 11.10
C VAL A 133 7.79 -2.77 9.69
N TYR A 134 8.95 -3.07 9.12
CA TYR A 134 9.37 -2.51 7.83
C TYR A 134 8.79 -3.30 6.64
N ASP A 135 8.75 -2.72 5.45
CA ASP A 135 8.21 -3.32 4.22
C ASP A 135 8.92 -4.65 3.89
N LEU A 136 10.22 -4.75 4.20
CA LEU A 136 11.00 -5.98 4.06
C LEU A 136 10.49 -7.12 4.96
N GLU A 137 9.85 -6.79 6.08
CA GLU A 137 9.34 -7.71 7.10
C GLU A 137 7.83 -7.93 6.98
N ALA A 138 7.09 -7.05 6.29
CA ALA A 138 5.63 -7.05 6.23
C ALA A 138 5.01 -8.40 5.86
N GLY A 139 5.61 -9.12 4.90
CA GLY A 139 5.15 -10.46 4.52
C GLY A 139 5.35 -11.52 5.62
N ALA A 140 6.47 -11.47 6.34
CA ALA A 140 6.72 -12.36 7.46
C ALA A 140 5.84 -12.01 8.66
N TRP A 141 5.58 -10.72 8.87
CA TRP A 141 4.67 -10.20 9.89
C TRP A 141 3.24 -10.69 9.66
N SER A 142 2.70 -10.52 8.44
CA SER A 142 1.35 -11.01 8.10
C SER A 142 1.19 -12.52 8.34
N ARG A 143 2.23 -13.33 8.02
CA ARG A 143 2.24 -14.77 8.31
C ARG A 143 2.37 -15.11 9.78
N LEU A 144 3.11 -14.30 10.55
CA LEU A 144 3.24 -14.48 11.99
C LEU A 144 1.92 -14.20 12.69
N CYS A 145 1.24 -13.11 12.30
CA CYS A 145 0.00 -12.68 12.94
C CYS A 145 -1.21 -13.53 12.53
N SER A 146 -1.21 -14.04 11.30
CA SER A 146 -2.31 -14.86 10.76
C SER A 146 -1.80 -16.25 10.39
N PRO A 147 -1.47 -17.11 11.38
CA PRO A 147 -0.93 -18.44 11.12
C PRO A 147 -2.04 -19.43 10.71
N GLY A 148 -1.62 -20.56 10.12
CA GLY A 148 -2.49 -21.70 9.89
C GLY A 148 -3.21 -21.72 8.53
N PRO A 149 -3.92 -22.82 8.24
CA PRO A 149 -4.54 -23.07 6.95
C PRO A 149 -5.75 -22.17 6.69
N GLU A 150 -6.48 -21.78 7.73
CA GLU A 150 -7.66 -20.92 7.62
C GLU A 150 -7.29 -19.51 7.15
N ALA A 151 -6.30 -18.88 7.79
CA ALA A 151 -5.73 -17.61 7.36
C ALA A 151 -5.27 -17.65 5.90
N GLU A 152 -4.71 -18.77 5.46
CA GLU A 152 -4.26 -18.95 4.08
C GLU A 152 -5.44 -19.04 3.09
N ARG A 153 -6.53 -19.71 3.46
CA ARG A 153 -7.77 -19.69 2.66
C ARG A 153 -8.32 -18.28 2.53
N SER A 154 -8.37 -17.54 3.63
CA SER A 154 -8.82 -16.15 3.67
C SER A 154 -7.94 -15.21 2.84
N ARG A 155 -6.61 -15.37 2.88
CA ARG A 155 -5.70 -14.63 1.97
C ARG A 155 -5.98 -14.93 0.51
N ARG A 156 -6.21 -16.21 0.16
CA ARG A 156 -6.53 -16.59 -1.23
C ARG A 156 -7.88 -16.05 -1.67
N LEU A 157 -8.87 -16.03 -0.77
CA LEU A 157 -10.16 -15.41 -1.03
C LEU A 157 -9.98 -13.92 -1.34
N LEU A 158 -9.30 -13.16 -0.47
CA LEU A 158 -9.06 -11.73 -0.69
C LEU A 158 -8.19 -11.43 -1.92
N ALA A 159 -7.27 -12.34 -2.29
CA ALA A 159 -6.45 -12.18 -3.49
C ALA A 159 -7.23 -12.38 -4.80
N ASP A 160 -8.36 -13.09 -4.77
CA ASP A 160 -9.26 -13.28 -5.90
C ASP A 160 -10.43 -12.31 -5.81
N LYS A 161 -10.29 -11.14 -6.44
CA LYS A 161 -11.27 -10.04 -6.34
C LYS A 161 -12.69 -10.43 -6.77
N ILE A 162 -12.85 -11.31 -7.75
CA ILE A 162 -14.18 -11.75 -8.21
C ILE A 162 -14.83 -12.61 -7.13
N ARG A 163 -14.13 -13.67 -6.72
CA ARG A 163 -14.65 -14.60 -5.71
C ARG A 163 -14.90 -13.90 -4.38
N CYS A 164 -14.02 -12.99 -3.98
CA CYS A 164 -14.21 -12.14 -2.81
C CYS A 164 -15.51 -11.33 -2.93
N ALA A 165 -15.70 -10.62 -4.05
CA ALA A 165 -16.90 -9.81 -4.28
C ALA A 165 -18.18 -10.65 -4.32
N GLU A 166 -18.15 -11.87 -4.86
CA GLU A 166 -19.28 -12.81 -4.85
C GLU A 166 -19.67 -13.21 -3.42
N VAL A 167 -18.68 -13.61 -2.60
CA VAL A 167 -18.92 -13.97 -1.19
C VAL A 167 -19.47 -12.79 -0.41
N LEU A 168 -18.90 -11.59 -0.59
CA LEU A 168 -19.36 -10.39 0.09
C LEU A 168 -20.79 -10.00 -0.32
N ARG A 169 -21.12 -10.05 -1.61
CA ARG A 169 -22.47 -9.78 -2.11
C ARG A 169 -23.51 -10.78 -1.64
N ALA A 170 -23.15 -12.06 -1.53
CA ALA A 170 -24.03 -13.09 -0.99
C ALA A 170 -24.44 -12.80 0.46
N GLU A 171 -23.59 -12.09 1.20
CA GLU A 171 -23.80 -11.64 2.58
C GLU A 171 -24.35 -10.20 2.65
N GLY A 172 -24.86 -9.65 1.54
CA GLY A 172 -25.49 -8.33 1.49
C GLY A 172 -24.52 -7.15 1.59
N ILE A 173 -23.21 -7.37 1.48
CA ILE A 173 -22.22 -6.29 1.50
C ILE A 173 -22.11 -5.68 0.09
N PRO A 174 -22.37 -4.37 -0.11
CA PRO A 174 -22.27 -3.74 -1.42
C PRO A 174 -20.83 -3.76 -1.92
N THR A 175 -20.59 -4.38 -3.08
CA THR A 175 -19.28 -4.38 -3.73
C THR A 175 -19.38 -3.79 -5.13
N VAL A 176 -18.29 -3.19 -5.61
CA VAL A 176 -18.22 -2.71 -7.00
C VAL A 176 -18.56 -3.84 -7.99
N GLU A 177 -19.44 -3.52 -8.93
CA GLU A 177 -19.84 -4.46 -9.97
C GLU A 177 -18.66 -4.80 -10.88
N THR A 178 -18.54 -6.07 -11.26
CA THR A 178 -17.60 -6.48 -12.30
C THR A 178 -18.40 -6.70 -13.57
N LEU A 179 -18.28 -5.76 -14.52
CA LEU A 179 -19.02 -5.80 -15.78
C LEU A 179 -18.48 -6.93 -16.67
N HIS A 180 -17.16 -7.04 -16.74
CA HIS A 180 -16.46 -8.06 -17.51
C HIS A 180 -15.21 -8.56 -16.78
N CYS A 181 -14.91 -9.85 -16.96
CA CYS A 181 -13.64 -10.46 -16.62
C CYS A 181 -13.10 -11.18 -17.86
N LEU A 182 -11.98 -10.70 -18.38
CA LEU A 182 -11.34 -11.28 -19.55
C LEU A 182 -10.10 -12.07 -19.13
N PRO A 183 -9.91 -13.30 -19.66
CA PRO A 183 -8.76 -14.12 -19.33
C PRO A 183 -7.47 -13.49 -19.84
N ARG A 184 -6.35 -13.84 -19.19
CA ARG A 184 -5.01 -13.48 -19.67
C ARG A 184 -4.81 -13.86 -21.15
N HIS A 185 -4.19 -12.97 -21.92
CA HIS A 185 -3.93 -13.13 -23.36
C HIS A 185 -5.18 -13.25 -24.25
N ASP A 186 -6.34 -12.80 -23.77
CA ASP A 186 -7.49 -12.62 -24.65
C ASP A 186 -7.19 -11.59 -25.75
N GLY A 187 -7.65 -11.84 -26.97
CA GLY A 187 -7.50 -10.92 -28.11
C GLY A 187 -8.61 -9.87 -28.20
N ALA A 188 -9.61 -9.93 -27.31
CA ALA A 188 -10.76 -9.04 -27.34
C ALA A 188 -10.36 -7.57 -27.13
N ALA A 189 -10.94 -6.70 -27.96
CA ALA A 189 -10.85 -5.26 -27.78
C ALA A 189 -11.59 -4.81 -26.51
N LEU A 190 -11.17 -3.69 -25.93
CA LEU A 190 -11.80 -3.13 -24.74
C LEU A 190 -13.19 -2.54 -25.03
N ASP A 191 -13.36 -1.89 -26.18
CA ASP A 191 -14.57 -1.12 -26.52
C ASP A 191 -15.89 -1.91 -26.41
N PRO A 192 -16.00 -3.18 -26.86
CA PRO A 192 -17.20 -4.00 -26.66
C PRO A 192 -17.50 -4.33 -25.19
N CYS A 193 -16.52 -4.23 -24.30
CA CYS A 193 -16.67 -4.45 -22.86
C CYS A 193 -17.11 -3.19 -22.11
N LEU A 194 -17.24 -2.05 -22.80
CA LEU A 194 -17.69 -0.79 -22.21
C LEU A 194 -19.19 -0.63 -22.45
N GLY A 195 -19.98 -0.64 -21.37
CA GLY A 195 -21.44 -0.51 -21.46
C GLY A 195 -21.90 0.81 -22.11
N ARG A 196 -23.07 0.83 -22.77
CA ARG A 196 -23.53 2.02 -23.52
C ARG A 196 -24.11 3.17 -22.65
N GLY A 197 -24.33 2.96 -21.35
CA GLY A 197 -24.96 3.95 -20.45
C GLY A 197 -23.99 4.64 -19.49
N GLN A 198 -22.71 4.31 -19.53
CA GLN A 198 -21.71 4.83 -18.61
C GLN A 198 -20.68 5.70 -19.34
N GLN A 199 -20.15 6.72 -18.66
CA GLN A 199 -19.18 7.65 -19.25
C GLN A 199 -17.72 7.24 -18.98
N ALA A 200 -17.47 6.53 -17.88
CA ALA A 200 -16.12 6.16 -17.46
C ALA A 200 -16.07 4.78 -16.77
N TRP A 201 -14.97 4.08 -16.95
CA TRP A 201 -14.69 2.74 -16.43
C TRP A 201 -13.30 2.66 -15.82
N PHE A 202 -13.11 1.67 -14.96
CA PHE A 202 -11.83 1.34 -14.37
C PHE A 202 -11.43 -0.09 -14.76
N CYS A 203 -10.24 -0.23 -15.32
CA CYS A 203 -9.66 -1.49 -15.74
C CYS A 203 -8.55 -1.90 -14.76
N LYS A 204 -8.60 -3.11 -14.20
CA LYS A 204 -7.58 -3.61 -13.25
C LYS A 204 -7.37 -5.12 -13.34
N ALA A 205 -6.24 -5.61 -12.85
CA ALA A 205 -6.00 -7.05 -12.81
C ALA A 205 -6.86 -7.73 -11.72
N ARG A 206 -7.38 -8.92 -12.03
CA ARG A 206 -8.14 -9.77 -11.09
C ARG A 206 -7.33 -10.02 -9.82
N ALA A 207 -6.10 -10.50 -9.97
CA ALA A 207 -5.15 -10.70 -8.89
C ALA A 207 -3.99 -9.71 -9.05
N GLY A 208 -3.60 -9.04 -7.97
CA GLY A 208 -2.52 -8.05 -8.00
C GLY A 208 -2.55 -7.12 -6.80
N HIS A 209 -1.50 -6.30 -6.68
CA HIS A 209 -1.34 -5.30 -5.61
C HIS A 209 -0.97 -3.94 -6.20
N ALA A 210 -1.28 -2.87 -5.47
CA ALA A 210 -0.84 -1.50 -5.73
C ALA A 210 -1.22 -0.94 -7.12
N GLY A 211 -2.36 -1.36 -7.69
CA GLY A 211 -2.87 -0.80 -8.95
C GLY A 211 -1.97 -0.99 -10.16
N LEU A 212 -1.01 -1.93 -10.12
CA LEU A 212 -0.02 -2.09 -11.18
C LEU A 212 -0.67 -2.43 -12.53
N GLY A 213 -0.59 -1.49 -13.48
CA GLY A 213 -1.19 -1.62 -14.81
C GLY A 213 -2.69 -1.33 -14.85
N ALA A 214 -3.29 -0.92 -13.74
CA ALA A 214 -4.66 -0.44 -13.74
C ALA A 214 -4.74 0.94 -14.44
N PHE A 215 -5.91 1.27 -14.98
CA PHE A 215 -6.15 2.55 -15.62
C PHE A 215 -7.65 2.88 -15.66
N ALA A 216 -7.98 4.17 -15.67
CA ALA A 216 -9.31 4.65 -15.98
C ALA A 216 -9.44 4.93 -17.48
N VAL A 217 -10.63 4.72 -18.03
CA VAL A 217 -10.97 4.98 -19.44
C VAL A 217 -12.33 5.66 -19.50
N TRP A 218 -12.52 6.60 -20.41
CA TRP A 218 -13.78 7.30 -20.65
C TRP A 218 -13.97 7.60 -22.13
N ARG A 219 -15.22 7.86 -22.53
CA ARG A 219 -15.55 8.26 -23.89
C ARG A 219 -15.47 9.78 -24.04
N GLU A 220 -14.80 10.23 -25.10
CA GLU A 220 -14.76 11.64 -25.54
C GLU A 220 -15.11 11.68 -27.02
N GLY A 221 -16.37 12.00 -27.34
CA GLY A 221 -16.95 11.79 -28.66
C GLY A 221 -16.95 10.31 -29.05
N ASP A 222 -16.47 10.02 -30.26
CA ASP A 222 -16.31 8.65 -30.78
C ASP A 222 -14.98 7.99 -30.36
N SER A 223 -14.16 8.69 -29.58
CA SER A 223 -12.82 8.22 -29.18
C SER A 223 -12.79 7.79 -27.71
N LEU A 224 -11.92 6.82 -27.42
CA LEU A 224 -11.57 6.45 -26.05
C LEU A 224 -10.34 7.23 -25.60
N ARG A 225 -10.41 7.76 -24.38
CA ARG A 225 -9.28 8.32 -23.66
C ARG A 225 -9.19 7.71 -22.27
N GLY A 226 -8.07 7.90 -21.61
CA GLY A 226 -7.87 7.35 -20.29
C GLY A 226 -6.72 7.97 -19.52
N LYS A 227 -6.47 7.39 -18.35
CA LYS A 227 -5.35 7.74 -17.49
C LYS A 227 -4.87 6.49 -16.78
N GLY A 228 -3.59 6.18 -16.91
CA GLY A 228 -2.93 5.13 -16.17
C GLY A 228 -2.98 5.38 -14.66
N PHE A 229 -2.95 4.31 -13.87
CA PHE A 229 -2.82 4.43 -12.41
C PHE A 229 -1.43 4.96 -11.97
N ASP A 230 -0.55 5.26 -12.90
CA ASP A 230 0.70 5.97 -12.66
C ASP A 230 0.62 7.46 -13.04
N GLY A 231 -0.59 7.98 -13.23
CA GLY A 231 -0.84 9.37 -13.61
C GLY A 231 -0.69 9.65 -15.11
N ARG A 232 -0.14 8.71 -15.90
CA ARG A 232 0.15 8.96 -17.31
C ARG A 232 -1.13 9.06 -18.14
N PRO A 233 -1.29 10.11 -18.97
CA PRO A 233 -2.46 10.23 -19.82
C PRO A 233 -2.43 9.18 -20.94
N LEU A 234 -3.60 8.61 -21.25
CA LEU A 234 -3.85 7.76 -22.42
C LEU A 234 -4.66 8.61 -23.40
N VAL A 235 -3.95 9.33 -24.26
CA VAL A 235 -4.49 10.47 -25.04
C VAL A 235 -5.43 10.08 -26.17
N ASP A 236 -5.41 8.81 -26.60
CA ASP A 236 -6.19 8.29 -27.71
C ASP A 236 -6.53 6.80 -27.54
N ALA A 237 -7.35 6.29 -28.47
CA ALA A 237 -7.81 4.91 -28.46
C ALA A 237 -6.66 3.90 -28.61
N ALA A 238 -5.57 4.26 -29.30
CA ALA A 238 -4.41 3.38 -29.47
C ALA A 238 -3.64 3.22 -28.15
N ALA A 239 -3.44 4.31 -27.39
CA ALA A 239 -2.84 4.29 -26.07
C ALA A 239 -3.68 3.47 -25.08
N VAL A 240 -5.01 3.63 -25.12
CA VAL A 240 -5.95 2.83 -24.32
C VAL A 240 -5.84 1.34 -24.69
N ALA A 241 -5.83 1.00 -25.98
CA ALA A 241 -5.68 -0.38 -26.44
C ALA A 241 -4.35 -1.00 -26.01
N GLN A 242 -3.24 -0.23 -26.06
CA GLN A 242 -1.94 -0.69 -25.57
C GLN A 242 -1.94 -0.95 -24.06
N ALA A 243 -2.54 -0.06 -23.27
CA ALA A 243 -2.68 -0.25 -21.82
C ALA A 243 -3.52 -1.49 -21.50
N TRP A 244 -4.61 -1.72 -22.25
CA TRP A 244 -5.45 -2.90 -22.14
C TRP A 244 -4.69 -4.20 -22.44
N GLN A 245 -3.94 -4.25 -23.55
CA GLN A 245 -3.12 -5.42 -23.89
C GLN A 245 -2.04 -5.67 -22.84
N ALA A 246 -1.35 -4.63 -22.38
CA ALA A 246 -0.36 -4.74 -21.31
C ALA A 246 -0.97 -5.25 -19.98
N LEU A 247 -2.24 -4.95 -19.71
CA LEU A 247 -2.97 -5.49 -18.56
C LEU A 247 -3.27 -6.98 -18.75
N LEU A 248 -3.79 -7.38 -19.92
CA LEU A 248 -4.08 -8.77 -20.27
C LEU A 248 -2.84 -9.66 -20.37
N GLU A 249 -1.67 -9.11 -20.69
CA GLU A 249 -0.40 -9.85 -20.65
C GLU A 249 0.01 -10.23 -19.22
N ARG A 250 -0.41 -9.44 -18.22
CA ARG A 250 -0.07 -9.63 -16.80
C ARG A 250 -0.97 -10.67 -16.12
N GLY A 251 -2.22 -10.75 -16.51
CA GLY A 251 -3.21 -11.67 -15.92
C GLY A 251 -4.62 -11.39 -16.41
N ASP A 252 -5.59 -12.07 -15.81
CA ASP A 252 -7.00 -11.81 -16.04
C ASP A 252 -7.32 -10.35 -15.69
N ALA A 253 -8.09 -9.69 -16.55
CA ALA A 253 -8.42 -8.28 -16.42
C ALA A 253 -9.92 -8.09 -16.09
N LEU A 254 -10.20 -7.14 -15.22
CA LEU A 254 -11.54 -6.74 -14.81
C LEU A 254 -11.87 -5.38 -15.41
N VAL A 255 -13.10 -5.24 -15.90
CA VAL A 255 -13.71 -3.94 -16.25
C VAL A 255 -14.80 -3.65 -15.22
N GLN A 256 -14.70 -2.48 -14.59
CA GLN A 256 -15.60 -2.02 -13.53
C GLN A 256 -16.11 -0.61 -13.85
N PRO A 257 -17.28 -0.22 -13.33
CA PRO A 257 -17.73 1.16 -13.39
C PRO A 257 -16.72 2.09 -12.69
N ALA A 258 -16.44 3.26 -13.26
CA ALA A 258 -15.76 4.30 -12.52
C ALA A 258 -16.75 4.89 -11.50
N LEU A 259 -16.47 4.68 -10.21
CA LEU A 259 -17.34 5.16 -9.14
C LEU A 259 -17.20 6.66 -8.96
N ARG A 260 -18.32 7.32 -8.64
CA ARG A 260 -18.37 8.75 -8.34
C ARG A 260 -18.41 8.96 -6.84
N ASN A 261 -17.75 10.01 -6.38
CA ASN A 261 -17.76 10.38 -4.97
C ASN A 261 -19.12 10.95 -4.56
N HIS A 262 -19.55 10.63 -3.35
CA HIS A 262 -20.62 11.35 -2.66
C HIS A 262 -20.27 12.84 -2.61
N ARG A 263 -21.26 13.72 -2.82
CA ARG A 263 -21.06 15.19 -2.95
C ARG A 263 -20.18 15.81 -1.87
N GLY A 264 -20.34 15.36 -0.62
CA GLY A 264 -19.59 15.87 0.53
C GLY A 264 -18.11 15.50 0.52
N LEU A 265 -17.75 14.37 -0.09
CA LEU A 265 -16.35 13.96 -0.27
C LEU A 265 -15.79 14.51 -1.59
N GLY A 266 -16.57 14.48 -2.68
CA GLY A 266 -16.16 15.01 -3.97
C GLY A 266 -15.73 16.48 -3.92
N ALA A 267 -16.30 17.28 -3.01
CA ALA A 267 -15.89 18.67 -2.78
C ALA A 267 -14.44 18.83 -2.26
N LEU A 268 -13.78 17.75 -1.80
CA LEU A 268 -12.44 17.79 -1.23
C LEU A 268 -11.31 17.72 -2.26
N CYS A 269 -11.60 17.34 -3.51
CA CYS A 269 -10.60 17.27 -4.58
C CYS A 269 -11.18 17.78 -5.90
N ASP A 270 -10.34 18.38 -6.74
CA ASP A 270 -10.76 18.87 -8.07
C ASP A 270 -10.85 17.76 -9.14
N SER A 271 -10.43 16.54 -8.79
CA SER A 271 -10.50 15.39 -9.68
C SER A 271 -11.78 14.58 -9.47
N GLU A 272 -12.30 14.01 -10.54
CA GLU A 272 -13.35 12.98 -10.50
C GLU A 272 -12.81 11.60 -10.04
N GLU A 273 -11.53 11.49 -9.67
CA GLU A 273 -10.98 10.26 -9.10
C GLU A 273 -11.65 9.91 -7.76
N ALA A 274 -11.92 8.63 -7.54
CA ALA A 274 -12.60 8.17 -6.34
C ALA A 274 -11.73 8.38 -5.08
N ILE A 275 -12.30 9.03 -4.07
CA ILE A 275 -11.71 9.12 -2.74
C ILE A 275 -11.92 7.78 -2.06
N THR A 276 -10.83 7.18 -1.60
CA THR A 276 -10.88 5.88 -0.94
C THR A 276 -10.92 6.06 0.57
N LEU A 277 -11.94 5.51 1.20
CA LEU A 277 -11.99 5.30 2.65
C LEU A 277 -11.38 3.94 2.96
N ARG A 278 -10.15 3.93 3.47
CA ARG A 278 -9.46 2.69 3.86
C ARG A 278 -9.67 2.43 5.36
N LEU A 279 -10.36 1.34 5.66
CA LEU A 279 -10.71 0.94 7.02
C LEU A 279 -10.06 -0.38 7.41
N PHE A 280 -9.37 -0.39 8.54
CA PHE A 280 -8.67 -1.57 9.05
C PHE A 280 -9.50 -2.22 10.16
N THR A 281 -9.76 -3.50 10.02
CA THR A 281 -10.41 -4.32 11.04
C THR A 281 -9.45 -5.36 11.57
N ARG A 282 -9.71 -5.88 12.78
CA ARG A 282 -8.95 -6.98 13.39
C ARG A 282 -9.84 -8.21 13.54
N GLY A 283 -9.24 -9.38 13.37
CA GLY A 283 -9.89 -10.65 13.66
C GLY A 283 -10.22 -10.77 15.16
N GLY A 284 -11.23 -11.58 15.48
CA GLY A 284 -11.68 -11.82 16.86
C GLY A 284 -12.82 -10.93 17.35
N GLY A 285 -13.35 -10.04 16.50
CA GLY A 285 -14.38 -9.08 16.87
C GLY A 285 -13.81 -7.89 17.64
N GLY A 286 -14.40 -6.71 17.44
CA GLY A 286 -13.94 -5.46 18.08
C GLY A 286 -14.21 -4.22 17.24
N PRO A 287 -13.91 -3.02 17.78
CA PRO A 287 -14.01 -1.78 17.02
C PRO A 287 -13.05 -1.79 15.82
N ALA A 288 -13.30 -0.95 14.82
CA ALA A 288 -12.34 -0.73 13.76
C ALA A 288 -11.00 -0.32 14.38
N TRP A 289 -9.93 -0.90 13.85
CA TRP A 289 -8.60 -0.70 14.42
C TRP A 289 -8.02 0.65 14.03
N PHE A 290 -8.30 1.11 12.81
CA PHE A 290 -7.86 2.39 12.25
C PHE A 290 -8.66 2.70 10.98
N ALA A 291 -8.78 3.96 10.59
CA ALA A 291 -9.32 4.34 9.30
C ALA A 291 -8.67 5.65 8.79
N MET A 292 -8.67 5.81 7.47
CA MET A 292 -8.18 7.01 6.81
C MET A 292 -8.88 7.25 5.48
N LEU A 293 -8.96 8.52 5.08
CA LEU A 293 -9.29 8.93 3.73
C LEU A 293 -8.01 9.08 2.91
N GLU A 294 -8.00 8.48 1.73
CA GLU A 294 -7.00 8.66 0.68
C GLU A 294 -7.62 9.54 -0.41
N ILE A 295 -7.33 10.84 -0.34
CA ILE A 295 -7.92 11.87 -1.21
C ILE A 295 -6.94 12.13 -2.36
N PRO A 296 -7.33 11.91 -3.63
CA PRO A 296 -6.47 12.18 -4.76
C PRO A 296 -5.95 13.62 -4.74
N ALA A 297 -4.66 13.78 -4.99
CA ALA A 297 -3.97 15.06 -4.99
C ALA A 297 -3.17 15.22 -6.29
N PRO A 298 -2.99 16.46 -6.78
CA PRO A 298 -2.10 16.73 -7.89
C PRO A 298 -0.69 16.21 -7.60
N GLU A 299 0.00 15.74 -8.64
CA GLU A 299 1.41 15.39 -8.50
C GLU A 299 2.25 16.63 -8.19
N PRO A 300 3.16 16.56 -7.20
CA PRO A 300 4.05 17.66 -6.93
C PRO A 300 5.03 17.86 -8.11
N PRO A 301 5.40 19.12 -8.45
CA PRO A 301 6.34 19.41 -9.52
C PRO A 301 7.66 18.65 -9.36
N GLY A 302 8.09 17.91 -10.39
CA GLY A 302 9.33 17.12 -10.37
C GLY A 302 9.26 15.80 -9.58
N GLY A 303 8.07 15.38 -9.14
CA GLY A 303 7.81 14.05 -8.61
C GLY A 303 8.01 12.95 -9.65
N LYS A 304 8.16 11.70 -9.20
CA LYS A 304 7.99 10.56 -10.11
C LYS A 304 6.50 10.43 -10.42
N ALA A 305 6.17 10.29 -11.70
CA ALA A 305 4.81 9.97 -12.15
C ALA A 305 4.20 8.83 -11.31
N GLY A 306 3.06 9.08 -10.70
CA GLY A 306 2.32 8.20 -9.80
C GLY A 306 1.26 8.96 -9.00
N HIS A 307 0.16 8.27 -8.62
CA HIS A 307 -0.87 8.90 -7.79
C HIS A 307 -0.31 9.43 -6.47
N SER A 308 -0.61 10.70 -6.21
CA SER A 308 -0.38 11.36 -4.94
C SER A 308 -1.71 11.42 -4.19
N TYR A 309 -1.66 11.18 -2.89
CA TYR A 309 -2.83 11.27 -2.02
C TYR A 309 -2.54 12.18 -0.83
N VAL A 310 -3.52 12.99 -0.46
CA VAL A 310 -3.61 13.52 0.90
C VAL A 310 -4.23 12.44 1.76
N ILE A 311 -3.52 12.07 2.83
CA ILE A 311 -3.96 11.04 3.77
C ILE A 311 -4.50 11.73 5.02
N LEU A 312 -5.81 11.62 5.25
CA LEU A 312 -6.46 12.12 6.46
C LEU A 312 -6.89 10.96 7.37
N PRO A 313 -6.20 10.71 8.50
CA PRO A 313 -6.66 9.79 9.52
C PRO A 313 -8.07 10.16 9.99
N LEU A 314 -8.85 9.17 10.42
CA LEU A 314 -10.16 9.39 11.03
C LEU A 314 -10.14 8.99 12.50
N ASP A 315 -10.90 9.71 13.32
CA ASP A 315 -11.22 9.29 14.68
C ASP A 315 -12.34 8.23 14.69
N GLU A 316 -12.76 7.82 15.88
CA GLU A 316 -13.79 6.79 16.07
C GLU A 316 -15.16 7.21 15.54
N GLN A 317 -15.40 8.52 15.47
CA GLN A 317 -16.64 9.10 14.96
C GLN A 317 -16.61 9.29 13.44
N GLY A 318 -15.49 9.03 12.76
CA GLY A 318 -15.35 9.21 11.32
C GLY A 318 -15.09 10.66 10.92
N CYS A 319 -14.55 11.47 11.84
CA CYS A 319 -14.15 12.83 11.56
C CYS A 319 -12.65 12.87 11.14
N PRO A 320 -12.30 13.59 10.06
CA PRO A 320 -10.90 13.75 9.64
C PRO A 320 -10.04 14.46 10.68
N GLN A 321 -8.87 13.89 10.95
CA GLN A 321 -7.85 14.38 11.87
C GLN A 321 -6.59 14.73 11.09
N PRO A 322 -6.37 16.01 10.72
CA PRO A 322 -5.21 16.42 9.94
C PRO A 322 -3.91 16.00 10.61
N ARG A 323 -2.95 15.50 9.82
CA ARG A 323 -1.64 15.15 10.36
C ARG A 323 -0.90 16.43 10.74
N ARG A 324 -0.04 16.33 11.76
CA ARG A 324 0.76 17.47 12.19
C ARG A 324 1.68 17.92 11.05
N PRO A 325 1.81 19.23 10.79
CA PRO A 325 2.62 19.72 9.69
C PRO A 325 4.05 19.17 9.72
N GLU A 326 4.69 19.08 10.88
CA GLU A 326 6.05 18.57 11.08
C GLU A 326 6.24 17.10 10.65
N ASP A 327 5.18 16.30 10.59
CA ASP A 327 5.22 14.90 10.13
C ASP A 327 5.07 14.77 8.61
N LEU A 328 4.89 15.90 7.90
CA LEU A 328 4.65 15.96 6.46
C LEU A 328 5.77 16.71 5.72
N PRO A 329 6.22 16.17 4.57
CA PRO A 329 7.00 16.92 3.60
C PRO A 329 6.27 18.20 3.16
N PRO A 330 6.98 19.27 2.74
CA PRO A 330 6.36 20.55 2.38
C PRO A 330 5.26 20.46 1.32
N ALA A 331 5.45 19.66 0.26
CA ALA A 331 4.43 19.47 -0.77
C ALA A 331 3.17 18.78 -0.23
N ALA A 332 3.34 17.73 0.59
CA ALA A 332 2.22 17.04 1.22
C ALA A 332 1.49 17.93 2.25
N ARG A 333 2.23 18.80 2.94
CA ARG A 333 1.66 19.81 3.84
C ARG A 333 0.80 20.82 3.10
N ALA A 334 1.29 21.36 1.98
CA ALA A 334 0.54 22.29 1.15
C ALA A 334 -0.77 21.64 0.64
N ALA A 335 -0.68 20.42 0.10
CA ALA A 335 -1.85 19.68 -0.36
C ALA A 335 -2.84 19.39 0.79
N GLN A 336 -2.35 19.00 1.98
CA GLN A 336 -3.21 18.80 3.14
C GLN A 336 -3.91 20.11 3.56
N THR A 337 -3.20 21.23 3.59
CA THR A 337 -3.79 22.54 3.92
C THR A 337 -4.94 22.89 2.97
N GLU A 338 -4.76 22.67 1.67
CA GLU A 338 -5.80 22.92 0.67
C GLU A 338 -7.02 22.03 0.89
N VAL A 339 -6.84 20.72 1.07
CA VAL A 339 -7.94 19.79 1.37
C VAL A 339 -8.65 20.18 2.67
N CYS A 340 -7.90 20.53 3.72
CA CYS A 340 -8.47 20.93 5.00
C CYS A 340 -9.25 22.24 4.92
N ALA A 341 -8.85 23.18 4.06
CA ALA A 341 -9.60 24.42 3.83
C ALA A 341 -10.97 24.17 3.17
N ARG A 342 -11.14 23.04 2.48
CA ARG A 342 -12.41 22.62 1.86
C ARG A 342 -13.30 21.78 2.78
N LEU A 343 -12.79 21.33 3.94
CA LEU A 343 -13.57 20.55 4.90
C LEU A 343 -14.60 21.44 5.59
N PRO A 344 -15.90 21.13 5.51
CA PRO A 344 -16.91 21.80 6.32
C PRO A 344 -16.63 21.67 7.82
N GLN A 345 -17.02 22.68 8.60
CA GLN A 345 -16.94 22.57 10.05
C GLN A 345 -17.79 21.39 10.55
N GLY A 346 -17.19 20.53 11.38
CA GLY A 346 -17.87 19.33 11.89
C GLY A 346 -18.09 18.26 10.82
N PHE A 347 -17.34 18.28 9.71
CA PHE A 347 -17.44 17.26 8.68
C PHE A 347 -17.23 15.86 9.26
N ARG A 348 -18.19 14.99 8.94
CA ARG A 348 -18.16 13.56 9.24
C ARG A 348 -18.27 12.80 7.92
N VAL A 349 -17.52 11.71 7.79
CA VAL A 349 -17.66 10.82 6.63
C VAL A 349 -19.11 10.32 6.52
N PRO A 350 -19.78 10.52 5.38
CA PRO A 350 -21.14 10.01 5.18
C PRO A 350 -21.16 8.47 5.27
N HIS A 351 -22.27 7.91 5.77
CA HIS A 351 -22.44 6.46 5.95
C HIS A 351 -21.41 5.78 6.86
N TRP A 352 -20.79 6.52 7.79
CA TRP A 352 -19.70 6.00 8.63
C TRP A 352 -20.05 4.72 9.41
N GLU A 353 -21.20 4.71 10.11
CA GLU A 353 -21.62 3.52 10.90
C GLU A 353 -21.88 2.31 10.00
N GLU A 354 -22.50 2.53 8.83
CA GLU A 354 -22.76 1.48 7.85
C GLU A 354 -21.45 0.86 7.35
N VAL A 355 -20.45 1.69 7.01
CA VAL A 355 -19.13 1.21 6.59
C VAL A 355 -18.43 0.43 7.70
N LEU A 356 -18.54 0.90 8.96
CA LEU A 356 -17.97 0.20 10.11
C LEU A 356 -18.57 -1.19 10.27
N ASP A 357 -19.89 -1.30 10.25
CA ASP A 357 -20.60 -2.54 10.46
C ASP A 357 -20.39 -3.52 9.30
N GLN A 358 -20.45 -3.05 8.06
CA GLN A 358 -20.16 -3.87 6.88
C GLN A 358 -18.70 -4.33 6.86
N SER A 359 -17.73 -3.50 7.28
CA SER A 359 -16.33 -3.90 7.38
C SER A 359 -16.09 -4.95 8.46
N ARG A 360 -16.77 -4.83 9.62
CA ARG A 360 -16.73 -5.86 10.68
C ARG A 360 -17.34 -7.16 10.20
N HIS A 361 -18.45 -7.08 9.47
CA HIS A 361 -19.08 -8.24 8.88
C HIS A 361 -18.17 -8.90 7.83
N ALA A 362 -17.57 -8.12 6.92
CA ALA A 362 -16.58 -8.60 5.96
C ALA A 362 -15.40 -9.31 6.64
N GLN A 363 -14.90 -8.77 7.75
CA GLN A 363 -13.83 -9.38 8.55
C GLN A 363 -14.22 -10.74 9.15
N SER A 364 -15.49 -10.94 9.49
CA SER A 364 -15.99 -12.24 9.97
C SER A 364 -15.97 -13.33 8.89
N LEU A 365 -16.05 -12.95 7.62
CA LEU A 365 -16.03 -13.87 6.46
C LEU A 365 -14.61 -14.32 6.07
N VAL A 366 -13.58 -13.72 6.66
CA VAL A 366 -12.16 -14.03 6.41
C VAL A 366 -11.46 -14.51 7.68
N PRO A 367 -11.89 -15.64 8.25
CA PRO A 367 -11.38 -16.11 9.53
C PRO A 367 -9.89 -16.45 9.48
N GLY A 368 -9.25 -16.46 10.65
CA GLY A 368 -7.81 -16.67 10.80
C GLY A 368 -6.93 -15.47 10.39
N LEU A 369 -7.46 -14.45 9.71
CA LEU A 369 -6.73 -13.20 9.49
C LEU A 369 -6.70 -12.36 10.77
N TRP A 370 -5.51 -11.91 11.13
CA TRP A 370 -5.32 -10.97 12.24
C TRP A 370 -5.90 -9.60 11.94
N ALA A 371 -5.79 -9.15 10.69
CA ALA A 371 -6.35 -7.90 10.22
C ALA A 371 -6.56 -7.93 8.70
N ALA A 372 -7.50 -7.12 8.24
CA ALA A 372 -7.72 -6.80 6.84
C ALA A 372 -7.97 -5.29 6.69
N ALA A 373 -7.58 -4.74 5.54
CA ALA A 373 -7.97 -3.40 5.13
C ALA A 373 -9.08 -3.49 4.08
N TRP A 374 -10.12 -2.68 4.24
CA TRP A 374 -11.28 -2.61 3.38
C TRP A 374 -11.29 -1.24 2.72
N ASP A 375 -11.26 -1.23 1.39
CA ASP A 375 -11.17 -0.02 0.60
C ASP A 375 -12.56 0.33 0.07
N TRP A 376 -13.15 1.38 0.61
CA TRP A 376 -14.51 1.83 0.30
C TRP A 376 -14.49 3.08 -0.56
N VAL A 377 -15.48 3.22 -1.43
CA VAL A 377 -15.86 4.51 -2.02
C VAL A 377 -17.27 4.81 -1.55
N ILE A 378 -17.48 6.00 -1.00
CA ILE A 378 -18.82 6.46 -0.64
C ILE A 378 -19.40 7.14 -1.87
N THR A 379 -20.38 6.53 -2.53
CA THR A 379 -21.05 7.07 -3.71
C THR A 379 -22.29 7.88 -3.30
N PRO A 380 -22.95 8.60 -4.22
CA PRO A 380 -24.22 9.25 -3.93
C PRO A 380 -25.33 8.29 -3.45
N GLU A 381 -25.27 7.03 -3.86
CA GLU A 381 -26.25 5.98 -3.53
C GLU A 381 -25.91 5.22 -2.23
N GLY A 382 -24.68 5.31 -1.76
CA GLY A 382 -24.22 4.64 -0.53
C GLY A 382 -22.76 4.17 -0.61
N PRO A 383 -22.27 3.51 0.45
CA PRO A 383 -20.93 2.95 0.46
C PRO A 383 -20.82 1.73 -0.46
N VAL A 384 -19.75 1.66 -1.24
CA VAL A 384 -19.43 0.53 -2.13
C VAL A 384 -18.01 0.05 -1.84
N LEU A 385 -17.86 -1.23 -1.51
CA LEU A 385 -16.56 -1.84 -1.25
C LEU A 385 -15.83 -2.15 -2.57
N LEU A 386 -14.62 -1.62 -2.72
CA LEU A 386 -13.75 -1.85 -3.88
C LEU A 386 -13.04 -3.21 -3.80
N GLU A 387 -12.48 -3.49 -2.63
CA GLU A 387 -11.71 -4.70 -2.34
C GLU A 387 -11.37 -4.84 -0.85
N GLY A 388 -11.09 -6.08 -0.44
CA GLY A 388 -10.48 -6.40 0.85
C GLY A 388 -9.03 -6.86 0.68
N ASN A 389 -8.15 -6.39 1.56
CA ASN A 389 -6.70 -6.58 1.46
C ASN A 389 -6.14 -7.25 2.72
N ALA A 390 -5.60 -8.47 2.57
CA ALA A 390 -4.84 -9.15 3.65
C ALA A 390 -3.39 -8.63 3.77
N GLY A 391 -2.89 -7.95 2.73
CA GLY A 391 -1.55 -7.39 2.61
C GLY A 391 -1.61 -5.92 2.29
N PHE A 392 -2.02 -5.11 3.26
CA PHE A 392 -2.38 -3.70 3.06
C PHE A 392 -1.22 -2.69 3.15
N GLY A 393 0.02 -3.17 3.30
CA GLY A 393 1.19 -2.31 3.52
C GLY A 393 1.17 -1.65 4.91
N LEU A 394 2.25 -1.80 5.67
CA LEU A 394 2.30 -1.29 7.05
C LEU A 394 2.84 0.14 7.12
N SER A 395 3.48 0.59 6.05
CA SER A 395 4.19 1.87 6.03
C SER A 395 3.28 3.08 6.22
N MET A 396 2.15 3.15 5.51
CA MET A 396 1.25 4.31 5.63
C MET A 396 0.55 4.34 6.99
N LEU A 397 0.02 3.18 7.42
CA LEU A 397 -0.55 3.01 8.75
C LEU A 397 0.41 3.46 9.86
N GLN A 398 1.68 3.07 9.77
CA GLN A 398 2.68 3.42 10.79
C GLN A 398 3.21 4.85 10.70
N ALA A 399 3.24 5.44 9.51
CA ALA A 399 3.57 6.86 9.35
C ALA A 399 2.49 7.76 9.97
N VAL A 400 1.25 7.28 10.02
CA VAL A 400 0.12 8.00 10.62
C VAL A 400 0.00 7.72 12.12
N ARG A 401 -0.02 6.44 12.51
CA ARG A 401 -0.30 6.01 13.89
C ARG A 401 0.96 5.92 14.76
N GLY A 402 2.13 5.88 14.15
CA GLY A 402 3.37 5.48 14.81
C GLY A 402 3.64 3.97 14.68
N GLY A 403 4.75 3.53 15.26
CA GLY A 403 5.21 2.15 15.14
C GLY A 403 4.24 1.12 15.74
N LEU A 404 3.96 0.04 15.01
CA LEU A 404 3.05 -1.03 15.45
C LEU A 404 3.49 -1.75 16.73
N LEU A 405 4.78 -1.71 17.03
CA LEU A 405 5.41 -2.39 18.17
C LEU A 405 5.68 -1.42 19.33
N ALA A 406 5.32 -0.15 19.20
CA ALA A 406 5.40 0.82 20.29
C ALA A 406 4.54 0.34 21.49
N THR A 407 5.01 0.65 22.71
CA THR A 407 4.37 0.26 23.98
C THR A 407 2.93 0.78 24.01
N GLY A 408 1.96 -0.14 24.06
CA GLY A 408 0.52 0.15 23.97
C GLY A 408 -0.15 -0.28 22.64
N GLY A 409 0.63 -0.54 21.58
CA GLY A 409 0.13 -0.98 20.27
C GLY A 409 0.11 -2.49 20.03
N GLY A 410 0.49 -3.28 21.04
CA GLY A 410 0.72 -4.71 20.92
C GLY A 410 -0.44 -5.47 20.27
N ILE A 411 -0.10 -6.40 19.38
CA ILE A 411 -0.85 -7.65 19.23
C ILE A 411 -1.13 -8.11 20.67
N GLY A 412 -2.41 -8.28 21.01
CA GLY A 412 -2.82 -8.58 22.37
C GLY A 412 -1.97 -9.71 22.96
N ARG A 413 -1.74 -9.62 24.28
CA ARG A 413 -1.36 -10.78 25.07
C ARG A 413 -2.25 -11.96 24.76
#